data_AF-A0A9Q1C9U5-F1
#
_entry.id   AF-A0A9Q1C9U5-F1
#
_cell.length_a   1.000
_cell.length_b   1.000
_cell.length_c   1.000
_cell.angle_alpha   90.00
_cell.angle_beta   90.00
_cell.angle_gamma   90.00
#
_symmetry.space_group_name_H-M   'P 1'
#
loop_
_entity.id
_entity.type
_entity.pdbx_description
1 polymer ?
#
loop_
_entity_poly.entity_id
_entity_poly.type
_entity_poly.pdbx_seq_one_letter_code
_entity_poly.pdbx_strand_id
1 'polypeptide(L)'
;MGQGLHTKILQIASRSLKIPTSKIHISESSTDKVPNSPPTAGSVSTDLNGMAVKKACDTLRARLEPYMYANPKGEWEDWVRAAYIDRVSLSTTGYYKVDDIGYDWETNSGNAYNYFTYGVAATEVEIDCLTGDHQVIRTHIVMDVGDSLNPAIDIGQVIKTAYLGEGGGVIN
;
A
#
# COMPACT_ATOMS: atom_id res chain seq x y z
N MET A 1 6.39 4.43 -9.08
CA MET A 1 5.73 5.40 -9.99
C MET A 1 5.15 6.61 -9.23
N GLY A 2 5.80 7.06 -8.14
CA GLY A 2 5.39 8.28 -7.41
C GLY A 2 4.19 8.13 -6.45
N GLN A 3 3.55 6.96 -6.38
CA GLN A 3 2.40 6.70 -5.50
C GLN A 3 2.78 6.38 -4.04
N GLY A 4 4.07 6.42 -3.69
CA GLY A 4 4.54 6.18 -2.33
C GLY A 4 4.48 4.72 -1.84
N LEU A 5 4.40 3.75 -2.76
CA LEU A 5 4.28 2.32 -2.41
C LEU A 5 5.40 1.84 -1.47
N HIS A 6 6.67 2.10 -1.81
CA HIS A 6 7.79 1.64 -0.98
C HIS A 6 7.74 2.24 0.43
N THR A 7 7.32 3.49 0.57
CA THR A 7 7.12 4.15 1.86
C THR A 7 6.05 3.42 2.69
N LYS A 8 4.91 3.09 2.09
CA LYS A 8 3.85 2.33 2.78
C LYS A 8 4.31 0.93 3.17
N ILE A 9 5.05 0.25 2.30
CA ILE A 9 5.60 -1.08 2.60
C ILE A 9 6.59 -1.02 3.77
N LEU A 10 7.46 -0.01 3.83
CA LEU A 10 8.36 0.21 4.97
C LEU A 10 7.58 0.43 6.27
N GLN A 11 6.48 1.21 6.23
CA GLN A 11 5.62 1.44 7.40
C GLN A 11 4.96 0.14 7.88
N ILE A 12 4.46 -0.70 6.95
CA ILE A 12 3.89 -2.02 7.27
C ILE A 12 4.95 -2.93 7.88
N ALA A 13 6.14 -3.01 7.29
CA ALA A 13 7.24 -3.83 7.80
C ALA A 13 7.69 -3.37 9.19
N SER A 14 7.83 -2.05 9.40
CA SER A 14 8.18 -1.45 10.68
C SER A 14 7.18 -1.80 11.77
N ARG A 15 5.88 -1.65 11.51
CA ARG A 15 4.82 -2.05 12.44
C ARG A 15 4.80 -3.56 12.69
N SER A 16 5.00 -4.35 11.64
CA SER A 16 4.98 -5.81 11.70
C SER A 16 6.19 -6.37 12.45
N LEU A 17 7.37 -5.75 12.37
CA LEU A 17 8.58 -6.15 13.09
C LEU A 17 8.78 -5.40 14.41
N LYS A 18 7.98 -4.35 14.70
CA LYS A 18 8.09 -3.45 15.86
C LYS A 18 9.50 -2.85 15.99
N ILE A 19 10.08 -2.43 14.88
CA ILE A 19 11.38 -1.75 14.80
C ILE A 19 11.23 -0.44 14.04
N PRO A 20 12.10 0.56 14.28
CA PRO A 20 12.03 1.82 13.53
C PRO A 20 12.27 1.59 12.04
N THR A 21 11.62 2.40 11.20
CA THR A 21 11.78 2.37 9.74
C THR A 21 13.22 2.58 9.29
N SER A 22 14.06 3.25 10.08
CA SER A 22 15.49 3.43 9.81
C SER A 22 16.29 2.12 9.76
N LYS A 23 15.79 1.03 10.35
CA LYS A 23 16.39 -0.31 10.28
C LYS A 23 15.91 -1.12 9.07
N ILE A 24 15.03 -0.57 8.23
CA ILE A 24 14.43 -1.28 7.10
C ILE A 24 14.75 -0.52 5.82
N HIS A 25 15.17 -1.23 4.79
CA HIS A 25 15.54 -0.65 3.51
C HIS A 25 14.94 -1.46 2.35
N ILE A 26 14.45 -0.75 1.33
CA ILE A 26 14.01 -1.33 0.06
C ILE A 26 14.87 -0.67 -1.02
N SER A 27 15.66 -1.48 -1.73
CA SER A 27 16.52 -1.00 -2.80
C SER A 27 15.73 -0.82 -4.10
N GLU A 28 15.19 -1.92 -4.64
CA GLU A 28 14.54 -1.95 -5.94
C GLU A 28 13.57 -3.15 -6.05
N SER A 29 12.81 -3.18 -7.15
CA SER A 29 11.97 -4.31 -7.53
C SER A 29 12.64 -5.07 -8.67
N SER A 30 12.92 -6.35 -8.46
CA SER A 30 13.59 -7.20 -9.46
C SER A 30 13.00 -8.61 -9.51
N THR A 31 12.94 -9.18 -10.71
CA THR A 31 12.36 -10.50 -11.00
C THR A 31 13.21 -11.66 -10.48
N ASP A 32 14.50 -11.43 -10.23
CA ASP A 32 15.37 -12.40 -9.55
C ASP A 32 15.05 -12.53 -8.05
N LYS A 33 14.40 -11.51 -7.45
CA LYS A 33 13.97 -11.52 -6.04
C LYS A 33 12.51 -11.94 -5.88
N VAL A 34 11.63 -11.41 -6.72
CA VAL A 34 10.18 -11.69 -6.67
C VAL A 34 9.69 -12.07 -8.07
N PRO A 35 9.71 -13.36 -8.43
CA PRO A 35 9.25 -13.82 -9.74
C PRO A 35 7.72 -13.75 -9.85
N ASN A 36 7.22 -13.73 -11.08
CA ASN A 36 5.79 -13.80 -11.41
C ASN A 36 4.92 -12.72 -10.74
N SER A 37 5.51 -11.55 -10.47
CA SER A 37 4.78 -10.42 -9.91
C SER A 37 3.76 -9.88 -10.94
N PRO A 38 2.49 -9.68 -10.57
CA PRO A 38 1.54 -9.00 -11.43
C PRO A 38 1.95 -7.53 -11.63
N PRO A 39 1.45 -6.86 -12.69
CA PRO A 39 1.73 -5.45 -12.91
C PRO A 39 1.23 -4.59 -11.73
N THR A 40 1.95 -3.50 -11.44
CA THR A 40 1.50 -2.48 -10.47
C THR A 40 0.35 -1.69 -11.09
N ALA A 41 -0.88 -2.15 -10.87
CA ALA A 41 -2.10 -1.59 -11.45
C ALA A 41 -3.32 -1.77 -10.51
N GLY A 42 -4.44 -1.17 -10.89
CA GLY A 42 -5.76 -1.41 -10.28
C GLY A 42 -5.92 -0.93 -8.83
N SER A 43 -5.08 -0.01 -8.36
CA SER A 43 -5.10 0.52 -6.98
C SER A 43 -4.90 -0.50 -5.84
N VAL A 44 -4.68 -1.79 -6.15
CA VAL A 44 -4.52 -2.89 -5.16
C VAL A 44 -3.07 -3.15 -4.74
N SER A 45 -2.11 -2.41 -5.30
CA SER A 45 -0.69 -2.72 -5.12
C SER A 45 -0.23 -2.60 -3.66
N THR A 46 -0.77 -1.66 -2.89
CA THR A 46 -0.47 -1.52 -1.46
C THR A 46 -0.98 -2.73 -0.68
N ASP A 47 -2.20 -3.19 -0.98
CA ASP A 47 -2.85 -4.28 -0.27
C ASP A 47 -2.13 -5.60 -0.52
N LEU A 48 -1.88 -5.92 -1.78
CA LEU A 48 -1.24 -7.18 -2.19
C LEU A 48 0.17 -7.30 -1.64
N ASN A 49 1.01 -6.29 -1.90
CA ASN A 49 2.40 -6.29 -1.44
C ASN A 49 2.49 -6.10 0.08
N GLY A 50 1.61 -5.29 0.66
CA GLY A 50 1.56 -5.05 2.10
C GLY A 50 1.26 -6.34 2.87
N MET A 51 0.27 -7.12 2.42
CA MET A 51 -0.06 -8.40 3.04
C MET A 51 1.02 -9.46 2.82
N ALA A 52 1.66 -9.49 1.65
CA ALA A 52 2.80 -10.37 1.41
C ALA A 52 3.97 -10.04 2.36
N VAL A 53 4.33 -8.76 2.49
CA VAL A 53 5.38 -8.30 3.41
C VAL A 53 5.02 -8.58 4.86
N LYS A 54 3.78 -8.31 5.26
CA LYS A 54 3.29 -8.64 6.61
C LYS A 54 3.51 -10.12 6.93
N LYS A 55 3.13 -11.03 6.03
CA LYS A 55 3.33 -12.48 6.22
C LYS A 55 4.80 -12.88 6.31
N ALA A 56 5.67 -12.24 5.52
CA ALA A 56 7.12 -12.44 5.66
C ALA A 56 7.62 -11.97 7.04
N CYS A 57 7.22 -10.77 7.48
CA CYS A 57 7.57 -10.24 8.80
C CYS A 57 7.04 -11.12 9.95
N ASP A 58 5.81 -11.62 9.85
CA ASP A 58 5.21 -12.49 10.86
C ASP A 58 5.99 -13.81 10.96
N THR A 59 6.41 -14.39 9.82
CA THR A 59 7.25 -15.59 9.79
C THR A 59 8.61 -15.35 10.44
N LEU A 60 9.27 -14.23 10.15
CA LEU A 60 10.54 -13.86 10.78
C LEU A 60 10.37 -13.66 12.28
N ARG A 61 9.32 -12.96 12.69
CA ARG A 61 9.02 -12.74 14.12
C ARG A 61 8.81 -14.06 14.85
N ALA A 62 8.05 -15.00 14.27
CA ALA A 62 7.83 -16.32 14.88
C ALA A 62 9.15 -17.09 15.10
N ARG A 63 10.11 -16.96 14.16
CA ARG A 63 11.46 -17.55 14.32
C ARG A 63 12.28 -16.85 15.41
N LEU A 64 12.09 -15.55 15.60
CA LEU A 64 12.78 -14.76 16.62
C LEU A 64 12.14 -14.82 18.01
N GLU A 65 10.88 -15.26 18.08
CA GLU A 65 10.08 -15.28 19.30
C GLU A 65 10.76 -16.02 20.48
N PRO A 66 11.39 -17.20 20.31
CA PRO A 66 12.12 -17.86 21.41
C PRO A 66 13.25 -16.99 21.99
N TYR A 67 13.94 -16.23 21.14
CA TYR A 67 15.05 -15.34 21.54
C TYR A 67 14.54 -14.10 22.26
N MET A 68 13.39 -13.58 21.83
CA MET A 68 12.70 -12.48 22.50
C MET A 68 12.23 -12.88 23.90
N TYR A 69 11.70 -14.11 24.07
CA TYR A 69 11.31 -14.60 25.38
C TYR A 69 12.50 -14.90 26.29
N ALA A 70 13.60 -15.44 25.73
CA ALA A 70 14.81 -15.71 26.50
C ALA A 70 15.50 -14.43 26.99
N ASN A 71 15.42 -13.33 26.22
CA ASN A 71 15.97 -12.04 26.58
C ASN A 71 14.99 -10.88 26.30
N PRO A 72 13.96 -10.68 27.13
CA PRO A 72 12.90 -9.71 26.86
C PRO A 72 13.33 -8.25 26.97
N LYS A 73 14.49 -7.98 27.58
CA LYS A 73 15.10 -6.64 27.66
C LYS A 73 16.18 -6.42 26.58
N GLY A 74 16.44 -7.43 25.75
CA GLY A 74 17.39 -7.33 24.66
C GLY A 74 16.92 -6.37 23.57
N GLU A 75 17.86 -5.85 22.80
CA GLU A 75 17.54 -5.08 21.61
C GLU A 75 17.35 -6.01 20.41
N TRP A 76 16.77 -5.49 19.33
CA TRP A 76 16.56 -6.23 18.08
C TRP A 76 17.83 -6.93 17.59
N GLU A 77 18.97 -6.24 17.67
CA GLU A 77 20.28 -6.74 17.27
C GLU A 77 20.72 -7.97 18.06
N ASP A 78 20.35 -8.05 19.33
CA ASP A 78 20.74 -9.16 20.20
C ASP A 78 19.97 -10.42 19.85
N TRP A 79 18.66 -10.30 19.59
CA TRP A 79 17.82 -11.42 19.18
C TRP A 79 18.23 -11.95 17.80
N VAL A 80 18.52 -11.06 16.86
CA VAL A 80 19.00 -11.43 15.52
C VAL A 80 20.34 -12.14 15.60
N ARG A 81 21.28 -11.63 16.42
CA ARG A 81 22.60 -12.25 16.61
C ARG A 81 22.48 -13.63 17.25
N ALA A 82 21.64 -13.77 18.27
CA ALA A 82 21.41 -15.06 18.92
C ALA A 82 20.82 -16.09 17.94
N ALA A 83 19.79 -15.71 17.18
CA ALA A 83 19.19 -16.55 16.15
C ALA A 83 20.20 -16.97 15.06
N TYR A 84 21.08 -16.07 14.67
CA TYR A 84 22.14 -16.36 13.69
C TYR A 84 23.15 -17.40 14.22
N ILE A 85 23.61 -17.26 15.46
CA ILE A 85 24.54 -18.21 16.10
C ILE A 85 23.92 -19.60 16.20
N ASP A 86 22.63 -19.65 16.51
CA ASP A 86 21.85 -20.88 16.58
C ASP A 86 21.46 -21.46 15.21
N ARG A 87 21.91 -20.84 14.12
CA ARG A 87 21.65 -21.26 12.73
C ARG A 87 20.17 -21.26 12.35
N VAL A 88 19.38 -20.38 12.96
CA VAL A 88 18.00 -20.13 12.54
C VAL A 88 17.99 -19.27 11.29
N SER A 89 17.19 -19.66 10.29
CA SER A 89 17.10 -18.91 9.03
C SER A 89 16.41 -17.55 9.22
N LEU A 90 17.14 -16.49 8.87
CA LEU A 90 16.66 -15.09 8.91
C LEU A 90 16.20 -14.58 7.53
N SER A 91 16.07 -15.46 6.55
CA SER A 91 15.47 -15.16 5.25
C SER A 91 14.14 -15.88 5.10
N THR A 92 13.12 -15.16 4.62
CA THR A 92 11.80 -15.74 4.36
C THR A 92 11.14 -15.01 3.21
N THR A 93 10.21 -15.69 2.58
CA THR A 93 9.31 -15.12 1.58
C THR A 93 7.93 -14.94 2.17
N GLY A 94 7.16 -14.03 1.59
CA GLY A 94 5.77 -13.79 1.93
C GLY A 94 4.92 -13.82 0.67
N TYR A 95 3.70 -14.36 0.79
CA TYR A 95 2.79 -14.49 -0.33
C TYR A 95 1.36 -14.20 0.08
N TYR A 96 0.66 -13.41 -0.72
CA TYR A 96 -0.73 -13.08 -0.50
C TYR A 96 -1.52 -13.20 -1.80
N LYS A 97 -2.70 -13.79 -1.66
CA LYS A 97 -3.73 -13.88 -2.68
C LYS A 97 -5.00 -13.37 -2.02
N VAL A 98 -5.78 -12.60 -2.76
CA VAL A 98 -7.12 -12.21 -2.31
C VAL A 98 -8.04 -13.41 -2.49
N ASP A 99 -8.73 -13.78 -1.42
CA ASP A 99 -9.71 -14.86 -1.43
C ASP A 99 -11.05 -14.36 -1.99
N ASP A 100 -11.90 -15.27 -2.45
CA ASP A 100 -13.30 -15.01 -2.84
C ASP A 100 -13.52 -13.96 -3.95
N ILE A 101 -12.58 -13.83 -4.89
CA ILE A 101 -12.77 -13.09 -6.15
C ILE A 101 -13.04 -14.08 -7.29
N GLY A 102 -14.13 -13.84 -8.03
CA GLY A 102 -14.54 -14.62 -9.19
C GLY A 102 -15.92 -14.17 -9.66
N TYR A 103 -15.97 -13.49 -10.80
CA TYR A 103 -17.22 -13.05 -11.43
C TYR A 103 -17.49 -13.91 -12.66
N ASP A 104 -18.69 -14.47 -12.71
CA ASP A 104 -19.17 -15.24 -13.86
C ASP A 104 -20.11 -14.36 -14.71
N TRP A 105 -19.69 -14.10 -15.94
CA TRP A 105 -20.43 -13.30 -16.91
C TRP A 105 -21.64 -14.03 -17.50
N GLU A 106 -21.65 -15.37 -17.50
CA GLU A 106 -22.79 -16.16 -18.00
C GLU A 106 -23.93 -16.14 -16.98
N THR A 107 -23.62 -16.32 -15.70
CA THR A 107 -24.62 -16.32 -14.61
C THR A 107 -24.85 -14.94 -13.98
N ASN A 108 -24.05 -13.94 -14.37
CA ASN A 108 -24.05 -12.58 -13.82
C ASN A 108 -23.98 -12.58 -12.28
N SER A 109 -23.10 -13.44 -11.74
CA SER A 109 -23.00 -13.71 -10.31
C SER A 109 -21.55 -13.85 -9.84
N GLY A 110 -21.34 -13.70 -8.53
CA GLY A 110 -20.02 -13.72 -7.90
C GLY A 110 -19.43 -12.34 -7.65
N ASN A 111 -18.26 -12.29 -7.01
CA ASN A 111 -17.61 -11.04 -6.61
C ASN A 111 -16.54 -10.65 -7.63
N ALA A 112 -16.77 -9.55 -8.35
CA ALA A 112 -15.75 -8.96 -9.23
C ALA A 112 -14.68 -8.19 -8.47
N TYR A 113 -15.03 -7.63 -7.30
CA TYR A 113 -14.18 -6.77 -6.49
C TYR A 113 -14.21 -7.22 -5.02
N ASN A 114 -13.12 -7.00 -4.30
CA ASN A 114 -13.00 -7.35 -2.88
C ASN A 114 -13.69 -6.32 -1.97
N TYR A 115 -13.59 -5.05 -2.33
CA TYR A 115 -14.22 -3.93 -1.63
C TYR A 115 -14.36 -2.75 -2.60
N PHE A 116 -15.08 -1.72 -2.15
CA PHE A 116 -15.28 -0.48 -2.89
C PHE A 116 -14.75 0.71 -2.08
N THR A 117 -14.18 1.68 -2.79
CA THR A 117 -13.79 2.98 -2.25
C THR A 117 -14.84 4.01 -2.69
N TYR A 118 -15.33 4.80 -1.76
CA TYR A 118 -16.37 5.80 -2.02
C TYR A 118 -15.83 7.21 -1.90
N GLY A 119 -16.50 8.17 -2.54
CA GLY A 119 -16.16 9.57 -2.41
C GLY A 119 -17.17 10.50 -3.06
N VAL A 120 -17.12 11.76 -2.64
CA VAL A 120 -17.96 12.85 -3.16
C VAL A 120 -17.06 14.04 -3.42
N ALA A 121 -17.27 14.70 -4.55
CA ALA A 121 -16.63 15.96 -4.89
C ALA A 121 -17.68 17.02 -5.26
N ALA A 122 -17.45 18.25 -4.85
CA ALA A 122 -18.24 19.42 -5.23
C ALA A 122 -17.30 20.53 -5.71
N THR A 123 -17.47 20.92 -6.97
CA THR A 123 -16.64 21.92 -7.66
C THR A 123 -17.47 23.12 -8.08
N GLU A 124 -16.96 24.31 -7.83
CA GLU A 124 -17.52 25.58 -8.28
C GLU A 124 -16.62 26.18 -9.35
N VAL A 125 -17.24 26.59 -10.47
CA VAL A 125 -16.55 27.18 -11.62
C VAL A 125 -17.22 28.49 -12.01
N GLU A 126 -16.41 29.46 -12.40
CA GLU A 126 -16.85 30.69 -13.04
C GLU A 126 -16.55 30.59 -14.53
N ILE A 127 -17.51 30.94 -15.39
CA ILE A 127 -17.36 30.89 -16.85
C ILE A 127 -17.46 32.30 -17.43
N ASP A 128 -16.59 32.61 -18.39
CA ASP A 128 -16.70 33.81 -19.20
C ASP A 128 -17.61 33.53 -20.40
N CYS A 129 -18.83 34.07 -20.36
CA CYS A 129 -19.83 33.88 -21.40
C CYS A 129 -19.47 34.49 -22.76
N LEU A 130 -18.48 35.39 -22.83
CA LEU A 130 -18.04 36.03 -24.07
C LEU A 130 -16.89 35.29 -24.75
N THR A 131 -15.95 34.75 -23.95
CA THR A 131 -14.76 34.08 -24.47
C THR A 131 -14.85 32.55 -24.43
N GLY A 132 -15.74 32.00 -23.60
CA GLY A 132 -15.80 30.57 -23.31
C GLY A 132 -14.72 30.09 -22.34
N ASP A 133 -13.93 31.00 -21.76
CA ASP A 133 -12.96 30.67 -20.71
C ASP A 133 -13.67 30.27 -19.41
N HIS A 134 -12.95 29.59 -18.52
CA HIS A 134 -13.46 29.23 -17.20
C HIS A 134 -12.36 29.18 -16.15
N GLN A 135 -12.74 29.42 -14.89
CA GLN A 135 -11.86 29.27 -13.74
C GLN A 135 -12.52 28.38 -12.69
N VAL A 136 -11.75 27.43 -12.17
CA VAL A 136 -12.15 26.65 -10.99
C VAL A 136 -11.95 27.51 -9.75
N ILE A 137 -13.04 27.90 -9.10
CA ILE A 137 -13.02 28.75 -7.90
C ILE A 137 -12.66 27.93 -6.67
N ARG A 138 -13.29 26.76 -6.52
CA ARG A 138 -13.05 25.85 -5.40
C ARG A 138 -13.51 24.43 -5.69
N THR A 139 -12.83 23.47 -5.08
CA THR A 139 -13.20 22.05 -5.09
C THR A 139 -13.13 21.50 -3.67
N HIS A 140 -14.22 20.88 -3.20
CA HIS A 140 -14.26 20.12 -1.95
C HIS A 140 -14.37 18.64 -2.25
N ILE A 141 -13.55 17.82 -1.59
CA ILE A 141 -13.53 16.37 -1.80
C ILE A 141 -13.58 15.67 -0.44
N VAL A 142 -14.46 14.68 -0.34
CA VAL A 142 -14.54 13.73 0.77
C VAL A 142 -14.34 12.33 0.18
N MET A 143 -13.35 11.59 0.67
CA MET A 143 -13.05 10.23 0.20
C MET A 143 -13.02 9.28 1.39
N ASP A 144 -13.70 8.14 1.26
CA ASP A 144 -13.56 7.00 2.16
C ASP A 144 -12.36 6.16 1.73
N VAL A 145 -11.23 6.35 2.42
CA VAL A 145 -9.99 5.57 2.22
C VAL A 145 -9.79 4.53 3.33
N GLY A 146 -10.82 4.25 4.13
CA GLY A 146 -10.72 3.47 5.35
C GLY A 146 -9.68 4.04 6.32
N ASP A 147 -9.05 3.15 7.09
CA ASP A 147 -7.95 3.49 7.99
C ASP A 147 -6.65 3.68 7.18
N SER A 148 -6.42 4.92 6.75
CA SER A 148 -5.26 5.29 5.95
C SER A 148 -3.93 4.86 6.60
N LEU A 149 -3.12 4.12 5.84
CA LEU A 149 -1.75 3.77 6.23
C LEU A 149 -0.83 5.00 6.28
N ASN A 150 -1.08 5.98 5.41
CA ASN A 150 -0.34 7.21 5.34
C ASN A 150 -1.22 8.33 4.77
N PRO A 151 -1.84 9.14 5.65
CA PRO A 151 -2.79 10.17 5.23
C PRO A 151 -2.18 11.19 4.26
N ALA A 152 -0.89 11.52 4.42
CA ALA A 152 -0.22 12.47 3.52
C ALA A 152 -0.11 11.94 2.09
N ILE A 153 0.22 10.64 1.92
CA ILE A 153 0.29 10.01 0.61
C ILE A 153 -1.11 9.88 0.02
N ASP A 154 -2.10 9.46 0.82
CA ASP A 154 -3.47 9.23 0.34
C ASP A 154 -4.16 10.52 -0.09
N ILE A 155 -4.04 11.59 0.70
CA ILE A 155 -4.50 12.93 0.31
C ILE A 155 -3.80 13.37 -0.99
N GLY A 156 -2.49 13.15 -1.09
CA GLY A 156 -1.73 13.45 -2.31
C GLY A 156 -2.24 12.71 -3.55
N GLN A 157 -2.65 11.44 -3.42
CA GLN A 157 -3.25 10.69 -4.53
C GLN A 157 -4.64 11.23 -4.92
N VAL A 158 -5.49 11.55 -3.93
CA VAL A 158 -6.83 12.11 -4.17
C VAL A 158 -6.74 13.43 -4.94
N ILE A 159 -5.89 14.35 -4.46
CA ILE A 159 -5.69 15.65 -5.09
C ILE A 159 -5.15 15.50 -6.52
N LYS A 160 -4.11 14.67 -6.70
CA LYS A 160 -3.52 14.42 -8.03
C LYS A 160 -4.56 13.89 -9.02
N THR A 161 -5.39 12.96 -8.57
CA THR A 161 -6.42 12.34 -9.42
C THR A 161 -7.50 13.35 -9.79
N ALA A 162 -7.93 14.21 -8.87
CA ALA A 162 -8.88 15.27 -9.15
C ALA A 162 -8.36 16.25 -10.23
N TYR A 163 -7.12 16.73 -10.09
CA TYR A 163 -6.51 17.63 -11.08
C TYR A 163 -6.35 16.99 -12.47
N LEU A 164 -5.96 15.71 -12.54
CA LEU A 164 -5.85 15.00 -13.82
C LEU A 164 -7.23 14.76 -14.47
N GLY A 165 -8.25 14.49 -13.65
CA GLY A 165 -9.63 14.32 -14.10
C GLY A 165 -10.23 15.60 -14.67
N GLU A 166 -9.95 16.76 -14.04
CA GLU A 166 -10.37 18.07 -14.56
C GLU A 166 -9.78 18.35 -15.95
N GLY A 167 -8.47 18.09 -16.15
CA GLY A 167 -7.85 18.20 -17.47
C GLY A 167 -8.55 17.32 -18.51
N GLY A 168 -8.73 16.03 -18.21
CA GLY A 168 -9.38 15.10 -19.13
C GLY A 168 -10.83 15.44 -19.50
N GLY A 169 -11.56 16.12 -18.60
CA GLY A 169 -12.96 16.49 -18.79
C GLY A 169 -13.19 17.87 -19.42
N VAL A 170 -12.21 18.77 -19.37
CA VAL A 170 -12.39 20.18 -19.77
C VAL A 170 -11.35 20.67 -20.78
N ILE A 171 -10.10 20.24 -20.68
CA ILE A 171 -8.99 20.72 -21.53
C ILE A 171 -7.96 19.60 -21.73
N ASN A 172 -7.99 18.95 -22.90
CA ASN A 172 -6.95 18.00 -23.34
C ASN A 172 -5.94 18.68 -24.25
#